data_AF-A0A7S4M428-F1
#
_entry.id   AF-A0A7S4M428-F1
#
_cell.length_a   1.000
_cell.length_b   1.000
_cell.length_c   1.000
_cell.angle_alpha   90.00
_cell.angle_beta   90.00
_cell.angle_gamma   90.00
#
_symmetry.space_group_name_H-M   'P 1'
#
loop_
_entity.id
_entity.type
_entity.pdbx_description
1 polymer ?
#
loop_
_entity_poly.entity_id
_entity_poly.type
_entity_poly.pdbx_seq_one_letter_code
_entity_poly.pdbx_strand_id
1 'polypeptide(L)'
;KKLTMKERFQSRRILKDGTEGKIFDTPDTVVLQEDPQYRKAWIEYSALDAKLTWDVRNVLQTKLESMEWNIGNQRQGTLWDFYQAYWIDFGELLTQMEREGIRVDTDYIKSLEPIANEDLRLADLQFRLWASQYSPEAMVMNISSDLQKR
;
A
#
# COMPACT_ATOMS: atom_id res chain seq x y z
N LYS A 1 -4.93 -9.06 -27.65
CA LYS A 1 -5.52 -9.19 -26.29
C LYS A 1 -4.36 -9.33 -25.31
N LYS A 2 -4.25 -8.47 -24.29
CA LYS A 2 -3.22 -8.61 -23.25
C LYS A 2 -3.58 -9.81 -22.38
N LEU A 3 -2.60 -10.69 -22.14
CA LEU A 3 -2.69 -11.74 -21.13
C LEU A 3 -2.23 -11.17 -19.78
N THR A 4 -2.75 -11.71 -18.68
CA THR A 4 -2.24 -11.36 -17.35
C THR A 4 -0.82 -11.92 -17.16
N MET A 5 -0.10 -11.39 -16.16
CA MET A 5 1.25 -11.87 -15.82
C MET A 5 1.26 -13.38 -15.57
N LYS A 6 0.28 -13.86 -14.77
CA LYS A 6 0.13 -15.28 -14.45
C LYS A 6 -0.13 -16.10 -15.72
N GLU A 7 -1.11 -15.70 -16.54
CA GLU A 7 -1.41 -16.45 -17.77
C GLU A 7 -0.22 -16.55 -18.72
N ARG A 8 0.64 -15.52 -18.77
CA ARG A 8 1.77 -15.47 -19.71
C ARG A 8 3.03 -16.19 -19.21
N PHE A 9 3.30 -16.16 -17.91
CA PHE A 9 4.58 -16.62 -17.35
C PHE A 9 4.45 -17.77 -16.34
N GLN A 10 3.23 -18.19 -15.96
CA GLN A 10 3.10 -19.31 -15.05
C GLN A 10 3.61 -20.61 -15.69
N SER A 11 4.37 -21.36 -14.92
CA SER A 11 4.79 -22.72 -15.25
C SER A 11 4.50 -23.66 -14.08
N ARG A 12 4.38 -24.95 -14.36
CA ARG A 12 4.25 -25.94 -13.28
C ARG A 12 5.54 -26.01 -12.49
N ARG A 13 5.43 -25.95 -11.17
CA ARG A 13 6.57 -26.10 -10.29
C ARG A 13 7.16 -27.49 -10.41
N ILE A 14 8.45 -27.58 -10.73
CA ILE A 14 9.17 -28.86 -10.79
C ILE A 14 9.41 -29.36 -9.35
N LEU A 15 9.05 -30.61 -9.08
CA LEU A 15 9.24 -31.28 -7.80
C LEU A 15 10.72 -31.72 -7.63
N LYS A 16 11.10 -32.12 -6.41
CA LYS A 16 12.47 -32.59 -6.11
C LYS A 16 12.88 -33.81 -6.93
N ASP A 17 11.92 -34.57 -7.42
CA ASP A 17 12.10 -35.76 -8.27
C ASP A 17 12.17 -35.44 -9.78
N GLY A 18 12.08 -34.16 -10.16
CA GLY A 18 12.12 -33.71 -11.55
C GLY A 18 10.77 -33.77 -12.29
N THR A 19 9.71 -34.24 -11.65
CA THR A 19 8.37 -34.28 -12.25
C THR A 19 7.60 -32.97 -12.07
N GLU A 20 6.64 -32.69 -12.95
CA GLU A 20 5.80 -31.50 -12.83
C GLU A 20 4.78 -31.63 -11.69
N GLY A 21 4.82 -30.70 -10.75
CA GLY A 21 3.84 -30.57 -9.68
C GLY A 21 2.50 -30.01 -10.15
N LYS A 22 1.49 -30.08 -9.26
CA LYS A 22 0.15 -29.51 -9.50
C LYS A 22 0.06 -27.99 -9.27
N ILE A 23 1.08 -27.40 -8.65
CA ILE A 23 1.12 -25.98 -8.31
C ILE A 23 1.72 -25.21 -9.48
N PHE A 24 1.00 -24.18 -9.94
CA PHE A 24 1.53 -23.20 -10.86
C PHE A 24 2.29 -22.14 -10.09
N ASP A 25 3.45 -21.78 -10.60
CA ASP A 25 4.30 -20.73 -10.04
C ASP A 25 4.65 -19.73 -11.14
N THR A 26 4.70 -18.46 -10.77
CA THR A 26 5.14 -17.38 -11.67
C THR A 26 6.49 -16.91 -11.15
N PRO A 27 7.56 -16.97 -11.95
CA PRO A 27 8.86 -16.50 -11.50
C PRO A 27 8.83 -15.04 -11.05
N ASP A 28 9.70 -14.69 -10.12
CA ASP A 28 9.88 -13.31 -9.70
C ASP A 28 10.28 -12.42 -10.87
N THR A 29 9.96 -11.13 -10.77
CA THR A 29 10.16 -10.17 -11.85
C THR A 29 11.61 -10.09 -12.33
N VAL A 30 12.59 -10.21 -11.42
CA VAL A 30 14.02 -10.22 -11.76
C VAL A 30 14.36 -11.41 -12.66
N VAL A 31 13.84 -12.61 -12.34
CA VAL A 31 14.06 -13.81 -13.15
C VAL A 31 13.46 -13.64 -14.54
N LEU A 32 12.24 -13.10 -14.64
CA LEU A 32 11.59 -12.86 -15.93
C LEU A 32 12.37 -11.88 -16.82
N GLN A 33 13.07 -10.92 -16.22
CA GLN A 33 13.88 -9.93 -16.91
C GLN A 33 15.24 -10.46 -17.37
N GLU A 34 15.87 -11.29 -16.55
CA GLU A 34 17.25 -11.72 -16.74
C GLU A 34 17.37 -13.03 -17.51
N ASP A 35 16.48 -14.00 -17.27
CA ASP A 35 16.55 -15.32 -17.90
C ASP A 35 16.24 -15.24 -19.40
N PRO A 36 17.17 -15.69 -20.28
CA PRO A 36 16.97 -15.71 -21.73
C PRO A 36 15.68 -16.41 -22.18
N GLN A 37 15.18 -17.40 -21.42
CA GLN A 37 13.94 -18.11 -21.69
C GLN A 37 12.72 -17.17 -21.66
N TYR A 38 12.67 -16.24 -20.71
CA TYR A 38 11.52 -15.36 -20.49
C TYR A 38 11.71 -13.97 -21.07
N ARG A 39 12.96 -13.52 -21.24
CA ARG A 39 13.34 -12.14 -21.58
C ARG A 39 12.58 -11.57 -22.78
N LYS A 40 12.46 -12.33 -23.88
CA LYS A 40 11.71 -11.85 -25.06
C LYS A 40 10.24 -11.63 -24.75
N ALA A 41 9.59 -12.61 -24.09
CA ALA A 41 8.19 -12.51 -23.72
C ALA A 41 7.96 -11.39 -22.68
N TRP A 42 8.92 -11.16 -21.79
CA TRP A 42 8.91 -10.05 -20.84
C TRP A 42 8.97 -8.68 -21.52
N ILE A 43 9.87 -8.51 -22.50
CA ILE A 43 9.97 -7.27 -23.28
C ILE A 43 8.65 -6.99 -24.01
N GLU A 44 8.08 -7.99 -24.68
CA GLU A 44 6.80 -7.84 -25.37
C GLU A 44 5.65 -7.52 -24.41
N TYR A 45 5.59 -8.17 -23.25
CA TYR A 45 4.61 -7.90 -22.21
C TYR A 45 4.72 -6.46 -21.71
N SER A 46 5.93 -6.04 -21.34
CA SER A 46 6.20 -4.70 -20.80
C SER A 46 5.94 -3.60 -21.83
N ALA A 47 6.33 -3.81 -23.09
CA ALA A 47 6.07 -2.85 -24.16
C ALA A 47 4.56 -2.71 -24.43
N LEU A 48 3.81 -3.81 -24.41
CA LEU A 48 2.36 -3.77 -24.53
C LEU A 48 1.72 -3.03 -23.35
N ASP A 49 2.22 -3.24 -22.13
CA ASP A 49 1.75 -2.57 -20.93
C ASP A 49 1.97 -1.06 -20.98
N ALA A 50 3.14 -0.63 -21.43
CA ALA A 50 3.43 0.79 -21.63
C ALA A 50 2.48 1.42 -22.68
N LYS A 51 2.27 0.74 -23.82
CA LYS A 51 1.31 1.20 -24.83
C LYS A 51 -0.11 1.32 -24.28
N LEU A 52 -0.59 0.28 -23.58
CA LEU A 52 -1.95 0.29 -23.01
C LEU A 52 -2.11 1.35 -21.94
N THR A 53 -1.09 1.58 -21.12
CA THR A 53 -1.08 2.66 -20.12
C THR A 53 -1.19 4.03 -20.81
N TRP A 54 -0.45 4.24 -21.90
CA TRP A 54 -0.56 5.44 -22.73
C TRP A 54 -1.95 5.62 -23.34
N ASP A 55 -2.53 4.55 -23.90
CA ASP A 55 -3.86 4.57 -24.50
C ASP A 55 -4.93 4.93 -23.45
N VAL A 56 -4.86 4.35 -22.24
CA VAL A 56 -5.74 4.70 -21.11
C VAL A 56 -5.56 6.15 -20.70
N ARG A 57 -4.31 6.63 -20.59
CA ARG A 57 -4.01 8.03 -20.25
C ARG A 57 -4.65 8.99 -21.26
N ASN A 58 -4.61 8.68 -22.55
CA ASN A 58 -5.25 9.53 -23.57
C ASN A 58 -6.77 9.55 -23.44
N VAL A 59 -7.40 8.39 -23.20
CA VAL A 59 -8.85 8.33 -22.96
C VAL A 59 -9.23 9.12 -21.70
N LEU A 60 -8.44 9.03 -20.63
CA LEU A 60 -8.66 9.79 -19.41
C LEU A 60 -8.50 11.30 -19.64
N GLN A 61 -7.47 11.72 -20.40
CA GLN A 61 -7.32 13.12 -20.78
C GLN A 61 -8.58 13.64 -21.48
N THR A 62 -9.05 12.98 -22.54
CA THR A 62 -10.25 13.41 -23.26
C THR A 62 -11.49 13.48 -22.36
N LYS A 63 -11.62 12.54 -21.40
CA LYS A 63 -12.70 12.60 -20.40
C LYS A 63 -12.57 13.81 -19.49
N LEU A 64 -11.38 14.11 -19.00
CA LEU A 64 -11.13 15.25 -18.11
C LEU A 64 -11.33 16.59 -18.83
N GLU A 65 -10.96 16.69 -20.11
CA GLU A 65 -11.22 17.86 -20.96
C GLU A 65 -12.74 18.11 -21.14
N SER A 66 -13.57 17.07 -21.03
CA SER A 66 -15.03 17.19 -21.10
C SER A 66 -15.71 17.52 -19.77
N MET A 67 -14.99 17.41 -18.65
CA MET A 67 -15.53 17.65 -17.30
C MET A 67 -15.25 19.08 -16.88
N GLU A 68 -16.28 19.82 -16.47
CA GLU A 68 -16.12 21.20 -16.01
C GLU A 68 -15.45 21.25 -14.63
N TRP A 69 -14.52 22.20 -14.46
CA TRP A 69 -13.96 22.56 -13.18
C TRP A 69 -14.55 23.91 -12.75
N ASN A 70 -15.36 23.87 -11.69
CA ASN A 70 -16.09 25.03 -11.16
C ASN A 70 -15.64 25.32 -9.71
N ILE A 71 -15.38 26.59 -9.40
CA ILE A 71 -15.17 27.07 -8.02
C ILE A 71 -16.39 27.91 -7.63
N GLY A 72 -17.18 27.40 -6.68
CA GLY A 72 -18.51 27.95 -6.41
C GLY A 72 -19.37 27.92 -7.67
N ASN A 73 -19.91 29.09 -8.06
CA ASN A 73 -20.72 29.25 -9.26
C ASN A 73 -19.92 29.72 -10.50
N GLN A 74 -18.59 29.75 -10.44
CA GLN A 74 -17.74 30.24 -11.54
C GLN A 74 -16.96 29.09 -12.19
N ARG A 75 -17.09 28.97 -13.52
CA ARG A 75 -16.30 28.04 -14.32
C ARG A 75 -14.86 28.54 -14.44
N GLN A 76 -13.92 27.72 -13.99
CA GLN A 76 -12.48 27.99 -14.04
C GLN A 76 -11.80 27.31 -15.23
N GLY A 77 -12.39 26.24 -15.76
CA GLY A 77 -11.84 25.49 -16.87
C GLY A 77 -12.42 24.08 -16.93
N THR A 78 -11.56 23.13 -17.26
CA THR A 78 -11.85 21.69 -17.26
C THR A 78 -11.08 21.01 -16.12
N LEU A 79 -11.44 19.77 -15.79
CA LEU A 79 -10.64 18.98 -14.84
C LEU A 79 -9.25 18.60 -15.40
N TRP A 80 -9.08 18.65 -16.73
CA TRP A 80 -7.75 18.50 -17.33
C TRP A 80 -6.85 19.69 -17.00
N ASP A 81 -7.39 20.92 -17.06
CA ASP A 81 -6.65 22.13 -16.67
C ASP A 81 -6.26 22.08 -15.19
N PHE A 82 -7.16 21.62 -14.32
CA PHE A 82 -6.87 21.40 -12.90
C PHE A 82 -5.76 20.35 -12.69
N TYR A 83 -5.84 19.22 -13.40
CA TYR A 83 -4.83 18.17 -13.33
C TYR A 83 -3.45 18.69 -13.70
N GLN A 84 -3.33 19.46 -14.80
CA GLN A 84 -2.07 20.05 -15.24
C GLN A 84 -1.55 21.12 -14.28
N ALA A 85 -2.44 21.97 -13.75
CA ALA A 85 -2.06 23.09 -12.90
C ALA A 85 -1.66 22.69 -11.47
N TYR A 86 -2.18 21.57 -10.95
CA TYR A 86 -1.96 21.20 -9.55
C TYR A 86 -1.47 19.77 -9.36
N TRP A 87 -2.06 18.78 -10.02
CA TRP A 87 -1.80 17.38 -9.68
C TRP A 87 -0.44 16.86 -10.16
N ILE A 88 0.05 17.35 -11.30
CA ILE A 88 1.39 16.98 -11.81
C ILE A 88 2.47 17.41 -10.79
N ASP A 89 2.53 18.71 -10.52
CA ASP A 89 3.53 19.29 -9.61
C ASP A 89 3.37 18.78 -8.18
N PHE A 90 2.14 18.56 -7.72
CA PHE A 90 1.88 17.97 -6.41
C PHE A 90 2.40 16.53 -6.31
N GLY A 91 2.27 15.73 -7.38
CA GLY A 91 2.84 14.37 -7.42
C GLY A 91 4.37 14.36 -7.33
N GLU A 92 5.03 15.32 -7.99
CA GLU A 92 6.49 15.50 -7.88
C GLU A 92 6.90 15.90 -6.46
N LEU A 93 6.17 16.84 -5.85
CA LEU A 93 6.38 17.26 -4.47
C LEU A 93 6.26 16.07 -3.50
N LEU A 94 5.23 15.24 -3.64
CA LEU A 94 5.05 14.04 -2.80
C LEU A 94 6.21 13.06 -2.97
N THR A 95 6.66 12.82 -4.20
CA THR A 95 7.81 11.96 -4.47
C THR A 95 9.10 12.51 -3.83
N GLN A 96 9.26 13.83 -3.81
CA GLN A 96 10.38 14.47 -3.12
C GLN A 96 10.27 14.28 -1.61
N MET A 97 9.10 14.51 -1.01
CA MET A 97 8.86 14.28 0.41
C MET A 97 9.14 12.82 0.82
N GLU A 98 8.72 11.85 0.01
CA GLU A 98 9.01 10.43 0.22
C GLU A 98 10.52 10.12 0.18
N ARG A 99 11.26 10.78 -0.71
CA ARG A 99 12.72 10.60 -0.82
C ARG A 99 13.49 11.20 0.35
N GLU A 100 13.08 12.37 0.82
CA GLU A 100 13.71 13.04 1.96
C GLU A 100 13.40 12.30 3.28
N GLY A 101 12.15 11.85 3.43
CA GLY A 101 11.67 11.22 4.66
C GLY A 101 11.66 12.18 5.85
N ILE A 102 11.58 11.62 7.06
CA ILE A 102 11.57 12.38 8.30
C ILE A 102 12.62 11.78 9.24
N ARG A 103 13.53 12.61 9.75
CA ARG A 103 14.52 12.17 10.73
C ARG A 103 13.85 11.90 12.08
N VAL A 104 14.06 10.71 12.60
CA VAL A 104 13.55 10.29 13.91
C VAL A 104 14.74 9.92 14.80
N ASP A 105 14.76 10.44 16.03
CA ASP A 105 15.75 10.05 17.03
C ASP A 105 15.36 8.69 17.61
N THR A 106 15.95 7.63 17.03
CA THR A 106 15.62 6.26 17.41
C THR A 106 16.08 5.90 18.81
N ASP A 107 17.18 6.50 19.30
CA ASP A 107 17.75 6.17 20.60
C ASP A 107 16.95 6.85 21.71
N TYR A 108 16.51 8.08 21.49
CA TYR A 108 15.56 8.74 22.36
C TYR A 108 14.24 7.96 22.45
N ILE A 109 13.65 7.53 21.33
CA ILE A 109 12.40 6.74 21.35
C ILE A 109 12.59 5.41 22.11
N LYS A 110 13.70 4.70 21.88
CA LYS A 110 14.02 3.47 22.64
C LYS A 110 14.16 3.73 24.13
N SER A 111 14.68 4.89 24.53
CA SER A 111 14.78 5.26 25.95
C SER A 111 13.42 5.53 26.60
N LEU A 112 12.44 5.99 25.82
CA LEU A 112 11.08 6.27 26.27
C LEU A 112 10.19 5.02 26.34
N GLU A 113 10.42 4.03 25.48
CA GLU A 113 9.64 2.79 25.44
C GLU A 113 9.46 2.11 26.82
N PRO A 114 10.51 1.87 27.64
CA PRO A 114 10.33 1.24 28.95
C PRO A 114 9.51 2.11 29.92
N ILE A 115 9.62 3.43 29.82
CA ILE A 115 8.86 4.39 30.66
C ILE A 115 7.38 4.30 30.28
N ALA A 116 7.08 4.38 28.98
CA ALA A 116 5.71 4.27 28.48
C ALA A 116 5.05 2.93 28.83
N ASN A 117 5.81 1.83 28.79
CA ASN A 117 5.33 0.51 29.16
C ASN A 117 5.02 0.40 30.67
N GLU A 118 5.84 1.01 31.52
CA GLU A 118 5.55 1.03 32.96
C GLU A 118 4.37 1.95 33.29
N ASP A 119 4.27 3.11 32.65
CA ASP A 119 3.12 4.02 32.77
C ASP A 119 1.83 3.31 32.36
N LEU A 120 1.85 2.56 31.26
CA LEU A 120 0.73 1.74 30.82
C LEU A 120 0.37 0.68 31.87
N ARG A 121 1.36 -0.03 32.41
CA ARG A 121 1.14 -1.05 33.46
C ARG A 121 0.53 -0.46 34.72
N LEU A 122 0.98 0.72 35.14
CA LEU A 122 0.46 1.43 36.30
C LEU A 122 -0.95 1.93 36.06
N ALA A 123 -1.24 2.51 34.89
CA ALA A 123 -2.58 2.93 34.51
C ALA A 123 -3.55 1.75 34.47
N ASP A 124 -3.12 0.62 33.90
CA ASP A 124 -3.89 -0.62 33.86
C ASP A 124 -4.21 -1.13 35.27
N LEU A 125 -3.21 -1.12 36.17
CA LEU A 125 -3.41 -1.53 37.56
C LEU A 125 -4.37 -0.59 38.29
N GLN A 126 -4.20 0.73 38.13
CA GLN A 126 -5.08 1.73 38.72
C GLN A 126 -6.53 1.54 38.26
N PHE A 127 -6.74 1.30 36.97
CA PHE A 127 -8.05 1.02 36.42
C PHE A 127 -8.67 -0.25 37.01
N ARG A 128 -7.92 -1.36 37.06
CA ARG A 128 -8.37 -2.62 37.68
C ARG A 128 -8.74 -2.44 39.15
N LEU A 129 -7.91 -1.74 39.91
CA LEU A 129 -8.17 -1.47 41.33
C LEU A 129 -9.44 -0.64 41.50
N TRP A 130 -9.61 0.44 40.72
CA TRP A 130 -10.84 1.24 40.73
C TRP A 130 -12.07 0.40 40.34
N ALA A 131 -12.01 -0.36 39.25
CA ALA A 131 -13.12 -1.19 38.79
C ALA A 131 -13.46 -2.30 39.80
N SER A 132 -12.46 -2.85 40.49
CA SER A 132 -12.65 -3.88 41.52
C SER A 132 -13.46 -3.42 42.74
N GLN A 133 -13.57 -2.11 42.96
CA GLN A 133 -14.44 -1.55 44.00
C GLN A 133 -15.93 -1.79 43.67
N TYR A 134 -16.26 -1.94 42.39
CA TYR A 134 -17.62 -2.18 41.90
C TYR A 134 -17.87 -3.65 41.54
N SER A 135 -16.88 -4.34 40.98
CA SER A 135 -16.96 -5.77 40.66
C SER A 135 -15.62 -6.48 40.91
N PRO A 136 -15.53 -7.44 41.84
CA PRO A 136 -14.27 -8.12 42.16
C PRO A 136 -13.59 -8.79 40.95
N GLU A 137 -14.37 -9.26 39.97
CA GLU A 137 -13.87 -9.91 38.76
C GLU A 137 -13.13 -8.95 37.82
N ALA A 138 -13.31 -7.64 37.99
CA ALA A 138 -12.63 -6.62 37.19
C ALA A 138 -11.10 -6.62 37.40
N MET A 139 -10.58 -7.27 38.45
CA MET A 139 -9.14 -7.37 38.68
C MET A 139 -8.42 -8.19 37.60
N VAL A 140 -9.10 -9.19 37.01
CA VAL A 140 -8.56 -10.07 35.97
C VAL A 140 -9.01 -9.69 34.55
N MET A 141 -9.77 -8.60 34.43
CA MET A 141 -10.25 -8.06 33.16
C MET A 141 -9.10 -7.74 32.20
N ASN A 142 -9.31 -8.04 30.92
CA ASN A 142 -8.51 -7.49 29.83
C ASN A 142 -9.05 -6.09 29.44
N ILE A 143 -8.34 -5.05 29.86
CA ILE A 143 -8.70 -3.63 29.64
C ILE A 143 -8.71 -3.28 28.14
N SER A 144 -7.90 -3.97 27.34
CA SER A 144 -7.87 -3.79 25.88
C SER A 144 -9.10 -4.39 25.19
N SER A 145 -9.93 -5.16 25.88
CA SER A 145 -11.16 -5.75 25.33
C SER A 145 -12.37 -4.84 25.55
N ASP A 146 -12.88 -4.25 24.47
CA ASP A 146 -14.10 -3.42 24.54
C ASP A 146 -15.33 -4.18 25.02
N LEU A 147 -15.40 -5.50 24.78
CA LEU A 147 -16.50 -6.34 25.27
C LEU A 147 -16.48 -6.53 26.78
N GLN A 148 -15.29 -6.53 27.41
CA GLN A 148 -15.18 -6.68 28.86
C GLN A 148 -15.38 -5.36 29.60
N LYS A 149 -15.24 -4.21 28.92
CA LYS A 149 -15.48 -2.87 29.48
C LYS A 149 -16.97 -2.46 29.48
N ARG A 150 -17.82 -3.16 28.72
CA ARG A 150 -19.27 -2.90 28.62
C ARG A 150 -20.04 -3.66 29.68
#